data_AF-E3CBH0-F1
#
_entry.id   AF-E3CBH0-F1
#
_cell.length_a   1.000
_cell.length_b   1.000
_cell.length_c   1.000
_cell.angle_alpha   90.00
_cell.angle_beta   90.00
_cell.angle_gamma   90.00
#
_symmetry.space_group_name_H-M   'P 1'
#
loop_
_entity.id
_entity.type
_entity.pdbx_description
1 polymer ?
#
loop_
_entity_poly.entity_id
_entity_poly.type
_entity_poly.pdbx_seq_one_letter_code
_entity_poly.pdbx_strand_id
1 'polypeptide(L)'
;MKGIQVSKRFLLLLLVPILFIGSQAASIEQSESSQTMAHPSELYFSSIPANPNIYRKISVFSDPQLKKAKGEILPNTPFTIEQLFVNDEGKAVFKIADKGYVLADSSVIFSDVVQETQEKKQDMWLKPGFKVYDRPLINGAKEKNSPLSPYTKVTVLRTAKTLRDEFVEIEGQGWVNKAFITEKDNRMEKVQDLLNSKYNSPSYGIYVKQLTTGNTAGINPQKEMYSASVTKLPYLYYVQEQLNKKAISPTTTYKYIPEVNDFKGGYEPEGSGSLSKTPDGKEYSVQELVDKIAKESDNVGHNILNYYVTHQSDQDFQKTLDKIAKKHWDVEKKRSIR
;
A
#
# COMPACT_ATOMS: atom_id res chain seq x y z
N MET A 1 -4.46 -68.40 14.71
CA MET A 1 -4.79 -67.22 15.54
C MET A 1 -5.21 -66.08 14.62
N LYS A 2 -6.06 -65.15 15.09
CA LYS A 2 -6.70 -64.09 14.28
C LYS A 2 -5.80 -62.85 14.15
N GLY A 3 -5.97 -62.06 13.08
CA GLY A 3 -5.40 -60.71 13.00
C GLY A 3 -5.43 -60.08 11.59
N ILE A 4 -6.61 -59.80 11.05
CA ILE A 4 -6.74 -58.99 9.82
C ILE A 4 -6.68 -57.51 10.21
N GLN A 5 -5.78 -56.74 9.59
CA GLN A 5 -5.62 -55.31 9.86
C GLN A 5 -6.41 -54.48 8.84
N VAL A 6 -7.56 -53.94 9.26
CA VAL A 6 -8.44 -53.09 8.43
C VAL A 6 -8.15 -51.60 8.66
N SER A 7 -8.31 -50.82 7.60
CA SER A 7 -8.08 -49.37 7.53
C SER A 7 -8.78 -48.54 8.61
N LYS A 8 -8.11 -47.50 9.11
CA LYS A 8 -8.74 -46.37 9.80
C LYS A 8 -8.75 -45.13 8.90
N ARG A 9 -9.89 -44.87 8.25
CA ARG A 9 -10.24 -43.53 7.75
C ARG A 9 -10.83 -42.74 8.93
N PHE A 10 -10.32 -41.54 9.21
CA PHE A 10 -10.97 -40.64 10.16
C PHE A 10 -12.03 -39.80 9.44
N LEU A 11 -13.25 -39.86 9.95
CA LEU A 11 -14.40 -39.06 9.51
C LEU A 11 -14.64 -37.99 10.57
N LEU A 12 -14.55 -36.70 10.23
CA LEU A 12 -15.04 -35.62 11.10
C LEU A 12 -16.50 -35.34 10.74
N LEU A 13 -17.40 -35.55 11.70
CA LEU A 13 -18.81 -35.17 11.60
C LEU A 13 -19.06 -33.88 12.39
N LEU A 14 -19.70 -32.91 11.74
CA LEU A 14 -20.19 -31.68 12.36
C LEU A 14 -21.42 -31.99 13.22
N LEU A 15 -21.44 -31.50 14.46
CA LEU A 15 -22.60 -31.55 15.35
C LEU A 15 -23.33 -30.21 15.33
N VAL A 16 -24.61 -30.24 14.96
CA VAL A 16 -25.58 -29.15 15.13
C VAL A 16 -26.60 -29.59 16.18
N PRO A 17 -26.87 -28.80 17.23
CA PRO A 17 -27.96 -29.10 18.16
C PRO A 17 -29.29 -28.57 17.60
N ILE A 18 -30.16 -29.51 17.20
CA ILE A 18 -31.60 -29.28 17.08
C ILE A 18 -32.22 -29.69 18.42
N LEU A 19 -33.07 -28.84 19.02
CA LEU A 19 -33.93 -29.21 20.13
C LEU A 19 -35.41 -28.98 19.78
N PHE A 20 -36.24 -29.87 20.31
CA PHE A 20 -37.58 -30.17 19.81
C PHE A 20 -38.70 -29.31 20.40
N ILE A 21 -39.83 -29.33 19.69
CA ILE A 21 -41.07 -28.61 19.99
C ILE A 21 -41.91 -29.36 21.05
N GLY A 22 -42.62 -28.62 21.91
CA GLY A 22 -43.79 -29.08 22.66
C GLY A 22 -44.88 -28.01 22.62
N SER A 23 -46.14 -28.39 22.34
CA SER A 23 -47.20 -27.47 21.90
C SER A 23 -48.53 -27.61 22.65
N GLN A 24 -49.34 -26.54 22.55
CA GLN A 24 -50.76 -26.31 22.94
C GLN A 24 -51.01 -25.75 24.36
N ALA A 25 -51.97 -24.83 24.60
CA ALA A 25 -52.76 -23.96 23.70
C ALA A 25 -53.47 -22.81 24.47
N ALA A 26 -53.99 -21.79 23.74
CA ALA A 26 -54.85 -20.67 24.18
C ALA A 26 -54.24 -19.66 25.19
N SER A 27 -54.20 -18.35 24.95
CA SER A 27 -55.23 -17.46 24.40
C SER A 27 -54.65 -16.34 23.54
N ILE A 28 -55.40 -15.91 22.52
CA ILE A 28 -55.14 -14.65 21.82
C ILE A 28 -55.88 -13.54 22.57
N GLU A 29 -55.21 -12.88 23.51
CA GLU A 29 -55.61 -11.55 23.92
C GLU A 29 -54.96 -10.54 22.99
N GLN A 30 -55.83 -9.78 22.33
CA GLN A 30 -55.50 -8.74 21.36
C GLN A 30 -54.99 -7.50 22.13
N SER A 31 -53.73 -7.53 22.57
CA SER A 31 -53.08 -6.34 23.10
C SER A 31 -52.81 -5.37 21.97
N GLU A 32 -53.47 -4.21 22.05
CA GLU A 32 -53.28 -3.11 21.11
C GLU A 32 -51.80 -2.78 20.99
N SER A 33 -51.33 -2.52 19.76
CA SER A 33 -50.01 -1.96 19.56
C SER A 33 -50.00 -0.55 20.13
N SER A 34 -49.57 -0.41 21.39
CA SER A 34 -49.19 0.86 21.98
C SER A 34 -48.10 1.48 21.10
N GLN A 35 -48.53 2.31 20.16
CA GLN A 35 -47.65 3.28 19.54
C GLN A 35 -47.16 4.17 20.67
N THR A 36 -45.95 3.93 21.15
CA THR A 36 -45.21 4.89 21.94
C THR A 36 -45.00 6.11 21.06
N MET A 37 -45.96 7.04 21.10
CA MET A 37 -45.78 8.38 20.59
C MET A 37 -44.58 8.95 21.33
N ALA A 38 -43.46 9.12 20.61
CA ALA A 38 -42.28 9.79 21.14
C ALA A 38 -42.74 11.11 21.74
N HIS A 39 -42.43 11.34 23.01
CA HIS A 39 -42.79 12.60 23.66
C HIS A 39 -42.16 13.74 22.83
N PRO A 40 -42.85 14.88 22.62
CA PRO A 40 -42.34 15.96 21.78
C PRO A 40 -40.92 16.42 22.15
N SER A 41 -40.52 16.24 23.41
CA SER A 41 -39.18 16.51 23.95
C SER A 41 -38.03 15.73 23.30
N GLU A 42 -38.24 14.58 22.65
CA GLU A 42 -37.14 13.78 22.06
C GLU A 42 -36.67 14.30 20.69
N LEU A 43 -37.56 14.99 19.95
CA LEU A 43 -37.26 15.55 18.63
C LEU A 43 -36.64 16.95 18.67
N TYR A 44 -36.50 17.52 19.86
CA TYR A 44 -36.05 18.89 20.07
C TYR A 44 -34.81 18.98 20.94
N PHE A 45 -34.01 20.02 20.72
CA PHE A 45 -32.84 20.29 21.54
C PHE A 45 -33.19 20.75 22.96
N SER A 46 -32.39 20.31 23.94
CA SER A 46 -32.38 20.84 25.30
C SER A 46 -31.41 22.02 25.50
N SER A 47 -30.51 22.26 24.54
CA SER A 47 -29.52 23.35 24.56
C SER A 47 -29.12 23.77 23.15
N ILE A 48 -28.48 24.94 23.00
CA ILE A 48 -28.02 25.41 21.68
C ILE A 48 -26.85 24.53 21.18
N PRO A 49 -26.94 23.90 19.98
CA PRO A 49 -25.86 23.09 19.43
C PRO A 49 -24.62 23.93 19.12
N ALA A 50 -23.44 23.39 19.45
CA ALA A 50 -22.15 24.04 19.23
C ALA A 50 -21.72 23.93 17.76
N ASN A 51 -21.30 25.04 17.15
CA ASN A 51 -21.00 25.15 15.71
C ASN A 51 -22.07 24.47 14.83
N PRO A 52 -23.30 25.00 14.81
CA PRO A 52 -24.44 24.27 14.26
C PRO A 52 -24.29 24.05 12.76
N ASN A 53 -24.73 22.87 12.31
CA ASN A 53 -24.85 22.53 10.89
C ASN A 53 -26.10 21.67 10.66
N ILE A 54 -26.43 21.39 9.40
CA ILE A 54 -27.65 20.70 8.99
C ILE A 54 -27.39 19.61 7.96
N TYR A 55 -28.08 18.47 8.09
CA TYR A 55 -27.97 17.33 7.17
C TYR A 55 -28.65 17.58 5.81
N ARG A 56 -29.75 18.33 5.82
CA ARG A 56 -30.56 18.69 4.65
C ARG A 56 -31.00 20.14 4.78
N LYS A 57 -31.46 20.74 3.68
CA LYS A 57 -31.96 22.12 3.70
C LYS A 57 -33.12 22.29 4.69
N ILE A 58 -33.19 23.43 5.36
CA ILE A 58 -34.28 23.79 6.29
C ILE A 58 -34.87 25.15 5.94
N SER A 59 -36.16 25.33 6.21
CA SER A 59 -36.87 26.60 6.03
C SER A 59 -36.57 27.57 7.18
N VAL A 60 -36.37 28.84 6.84
CA VAL A 60 -36.24 29.97 7.76
C VAL A 60 -37.52 30.78 7.72
N PHE A 61 -38.00 31.21 8.87
CA PHE A 61 -39.22 31.98 9.05
C PHE A 61 -38.91 33.39 9.55
N SER A 62 -39.79 34.33 9.23
CA SER A 62 -39.69 35.73 9.68
C SER A 62 -40.31 35.96 11.07
N ASP A 63 -41.09 35.01 11.57
CA ASP A 63 -41.81 35.05 12.84
C ASP A 63 -41.49 33.84 13.74
N PRO A 64 -41.58 33.99 15.08
CA PRO A 64 -41.31 32.91 16.03
C PRO A 64 -42.37 31.79 16.02
N GLN A 65 -43.54 31.98 15.40
CA GLN A 65 -44.57 30.95 15.29
C GLN A 65 -44.36 30.03 14.07
N LEU A 66 -43.30 30.27 13.28
CA LEU A 66 -42.94 29.50 12.09
C LEU A 66 -44.05 29.50 11.01
N LYS A 67 -44.75 30.63 10.82
CA LYS A 67 -45.90 30.74 9.88
C LYS A 67 -45.57 31.45 8.57
N LYS A 68 -44.58 32.36 8.57
CA LYS A 68 -44.21 33.21 7.44
C LYS A 68 -42.79 32.87 6.98
N ALA A 69 -42.68 31.89 6.07
CA ALA A 69 -41.42 31.50 5.46
C ALA A 69 -40.72 32.72 4.81
N LYS A 70 -39.40 32.82 5.03
CA LYS A 70 -38.53 33.94 4.63
C LYS A 70 -37.35 33.49 3.77
N GLY A 71 -36.94 32.22 3.85
CA GLY A 71 -35.84 31.67 3.07
C GLY A 71 -35.49 30.25 3.48
N GLU A 72 -34.28 29.80 3.14
CA GLU A 72 -33.74 28.49 3.49
C GLU A 72 -32.30 28.60 4.00
N ILE A 73 -31.84 27.62 4.80
CA ILE A 73 -30.42 27.38 5.08
C ILE A 73 -30.04 26.07 4.37
N LEU A 74 -28.87 26.04 3.74
CA LEU A 74 -28.31 24.86 3.07
C LEU A 74 -27.22 24.19 3.93
N PRO A 75 -27.01 22.86 3.81
CA PRO A 75 -25.92 22.16 4.50
C PRO A 75 -24.56 22.84 4.31
N ASN A 76 -23.75 22.87 5.37
CA ASN A 76 -22.42 23.52 5.43
C ASN A 76 -22.43 25.04 5.19
N THR A 77 -23.59 25.69 5.35
CA THR A 77 -23.67 27.15 5.46
C THR A 77 -23.44 27.55 6.92
N PRO A 78 -22.52 28.48 7.24
CA PRO A 78 -22.38 29.01 8.60
C PRO A 78 -23.61 29.82 9.05
N PHE A 79 -24.06 29.58 10.28
CA PHE A 79 -25.07 30.38 10.97
C PHE A 79 -24.88 30.32 12.48
N THR A 80 -25.43 31.30 13.19
CA THR A 80 -25.36 31.42 14.65
C THR A 80 -26.76 31.32 15.23
N ILE A 81 -26.96 30.45 16.20
CA ILE A 81 -28.18 30.39 17.01
C ILE A 81 -27.97 31.30 18.22
N GLU A 82 -28.86 32.27 18.43
CA GLU A 82 -28.79 33.20 19.56
C GLU A 82 -29.60 32.70 20.77
N GLN A 83 -30.75 32.06 20.51
CA GLN A 83 -31.73 31.70 21.52
C GLN A 83 -32.43 30.39 21.14
N LEU A 84 -32.75 29.58 22.15
CA LEU A 84 -33.65 28.44 22.11
C LEU A 84 -34.82 28.73 23.03
N PHE A 85 -36.05 28.61 22.54
CA PHE A 85 -37.27 28.81 23.31
C PHE A 85 -38.40 27.92 22.76
N VAL A 86 -39.52 27.83 23.49
CA VAL A 86 -40.74 27.17 23.03
C VAL A 86 -41.76 28.24 22.64
N ASN A 87 -42.40 28.10 21.48
CA ASN A 87 -43.40 29.05 20.99
C ASN A 87 -44.83 28.68 21.46
N ASP A 88 -45.82 29.50 21.10
CA ASP A 88 -47.21 29.37 21.56
C ASP A 88 -47.90 28.08 21.05
N GLU A 89 -47.32 27.43 20.03
CA GLU A 89 -47.76 26.13 19.50
C GLU A 89 -47.03 24.94 20.15
N GLY A 90 -46.24 25.17 21.20
CA GLY A 90 -45.48 24.12 21.90
C GLY A 90 -44.27 23.60 21.12
N LYS A 91 -43.84 24.27 20.04
CA LYS A 91 -42.68 23.87 19.23
C LYS A 91 -41.42 24.53 19.76
N ALA A 92 -40.32 23.78 19.82
CA ALA A 92 -39.01 24.36 20.10
C ALA A 92 -38.47 25.11 18.88
N VAL A 93 -38.00 26.33 19.09
CA VAL A 93 -37.59 27.28 18.05
C VAL A 93 -36.21 27.83 18.36
N PHE A 94 -35.35 27.87 17.34
CA PHE A 94 -34.11 28.61 17.37
C PHE A 94 -34.28 29.99 16.73
N LYS A 95 -33.85 31.05 17.42
CA LYS A 95 -33.60 32.36 16.82
C LYS A 95 -32.21 32.34 16.18
N ILE A 96 -32.12 32.63 14.89
CA ILE A 96 -30.88 32.67 14.11
C ILE A 96 -30.47 34.12 13.89
N ALA A 97 -29.24 34.47 14.29
CA ALA A 97 -28.66 35.81 14.16
C ALA A 97 -28.87 36.38 12.75
N ASP A 98 -29.50 37.57 12.68
CA ASP A 98 -29.86 38.33 11.47
C ASP A 98 -30.69 37.60 10.38
N LYS A 99 -31.03 36.32 10.58
CA LYS A 99 -31.68 35.48 9.56
C LYS A 99 -33.16 35.24 9.87
N GLY A 100 -33.56 35.00 11.11
CA GLY A 100 -34.96 34.77 11.50
C GLY A 100 -35.11 33.62 12.49
N TYR A 101 -36.09 32.74 12.27
CA TYR A 101 -36.42 31.63 13.15
C TYR A 101 -36.43 30.30 12.39
N VAL A 102 -36.04 29.20 13.05
CA VAL A 102 -36.14 27.83 12.52
C VAL A 102 -36.67 26.88 13.58
N LEU A 103 -37.28 25.77 13.17
CA LEU A 103 -37.64 24.67 14.07
C LEU A 103 -36.35 24.05 14.66
N ALA A 104 -36.31 23.82 15.97
CA ALA A 104 -35.16 23.24 16.67
C ALA A 104 -35.10 21.70 16.55
N ASP A 105 -35.16 21.19 15.31
CA ASP A 105 -35.28 19.76 14.97
C ASP A 105 -33.93 19.02 15.08
N SER A 106 -33.82 18.10 16.04
CA SER A 106 -32.62 17.28 16.29
C SER A 106 -32.36 16.20 15.24
N SER A 107 -33.34 15.90 14.37
CA SER A 107 -33.16 15.00 13.22
C SER A 107 -32.49 15.67 12.03
N VAL A 108 -32.37 17.01 12.03
CA VAL A 108 -31.81 17.78 10.91
C VAL A 108 -30.64 18.68 11.31
N ILE A 109 -30.72 19.34 12.46
CA ILE A 109 -29.65 20.20 13.00
C ILE A 109 -28.75 19.35 13.90
N PHE A 110 -27.45 19.66 13.95
CA PHE A 110 -26.50 18.99 14.84
C PHE A 110 -25.32 19.90 15.24
N SER A 111 -24.61 19.53 16.31
CA SER A 111 -23.35 20.19 16.72
C SER A 111 -22.18 19.68 15.88
N ASP A 112 -21.70 20.46 14.91
CA ASP A 112 -20.63 20.06 13.99
C ASP A 112 -19.27 20.41 14.60
N VAL A 113 -18.81 19.57 15.52
CA VAL A 113 -17.60 19.79 16.33
C VAL A 113 -16.64 18.59 16.27
N VAL A 114 -15.41 18.84 16.71
CA VAL A 114 -14.47 17.77 17.05
C VAL A 114 -14.97 17.09 18.34
N GLN A 115 -15.25 15.80 18.26
CA GLN A 115 -15.76 14.99 19.37
C GLN A 115 -14.64 14.45 20.25
N GLU A 116 -13.50 14.12 19.64
CA GLU A 116 -12.35 13.49 20.29
C GLU A 116 -11.07 13.97 19.62
N THR A 117 -9.99 14.11 20.39
CA THR A 117 -8.64 14.35 19.87
C THR A 117 -7.65 13.50 20.66
N GLN A 118 -6.74 12.84 19.94
CA GLN A 118 -5.69 12.01 20.52
C GLN A 118 -4.33 12.44 19.95
N GLU A 119 -3.40 12.84 20.83
CA GLU A 119 -2.04 13.15 20.44
C GLU A 119 -1.26 11.85 20.13
N LYS A 120 -0.64 11.80 18.95
CA LYS A 120 0.15 10.66 18.48
C LYS A 120 1.12 11.14 17.41
N LYS A 121 2.31 11.57 17.84
CA LYS A 121 3.38 11.93 16.90
C LYS A 121 3.90 10.66 16.21
N GLN A 122 3.62 10.50 14.93
CA GLN A 122 4.08 9.37 14.14
C GLN A 122 4.28 9.71 12.66
N ASP A 123 5.21 9.02 12.02
CA ASP A 123 5.43 9.12 10.58
C ASP A 123 4.40 8.29 9.81
N MET A 124 3.80 8.88 8.77
CA MET A 124 2.86 8.20 7.87
C MET A 124 3.09 8.62 6.40
N TRP A 125 2.34 8.03 5.46
CA TRP A 125 2.42 8.31 4.03
C TRP A 125 1.09 8.81 3.48
N LEU A 126 1.14 9.83 2.61
CA LEU A 126 -0.02 10.37 1.89
C LEU A 126 -0.42 9.46 0.72
N LYS A 127 -1.73 9.23 0.55
CA LYS A 127 -2.34 8.63 -0.64
C LYS A 127 -2.81 9.72 -1.62
N PRO A 128 -3.01 9.43 -2.92
CA PRO A 128 -3.60 10.39 -3.87
C PRO A 128 -5.01 10.84 -3.49
N GLY A 129 -5.40 12.04 -3.92
CA GLY A 129 -6.77 12.57 -3.79
C GLY A 129 -7.09 13.31 -2.48
N PHE A 130 -6.11 13.46 -1.58
CA PHE A 130 -6.29 14.20 -0.34
C PHE A 130 -6.53 15.71 -0.55
N LYS A 131 -7.15 16.33 0.45
CA LYS A 131 -7.26 17.77 0.64
C LYS A 131 -6.67 18.15 2.00
N VAL A 132 -6.19 19.39 2.12
CA VAL A 132 -5.66 19.95 3.37
C VAL A 132 -6.62 21.03 3.86
N TYR A 133 -6.93 21.03 5.16
CA TYR A 133 -7.83 21.98 5.79
C TYR A 133 -7.14 22.76 6.91
N ASP A 134 -7.67 23.92 7.30
CA ASP A 134 -7.16 24.71 8.43
C ASP A 134 -7.43 24.06 9.80
N ARG A 135 -8.49 23.27 9.89
CA ARG A 135 -8.95 22.48 11.05
C ARG A 135 -9.61 21.18 10.56
N PRO A 136 -9.98 20.22 11.43
CA PRO A 136 -10.80 19.06 11.03
C PRO A 136 -12.09 19.52 10.33
N LEU A 137 -12.62 18.73 9.37
CA LEU A 137 -13.70 19.18 8.49
C LEU A 137 -15.06 19.28 9.22
N ILE A 138 -15.29 20.44 9.84
CA ILE A 138 -16.54 20.89 10.48
C ILE A 138 -17.06 22.15 9.77
N ASN A 139 -18.28 22.59 10.09
CA ASN A 139 -18.85 23.81 9.51
C ASN A 139 -17.88 25.01 9.63
N GLY A 140 -17.67 25.73 8.54
CA GLY A 140 -16.73 26.86 8.46
C GLY A 140 -15.24 26.50 8.31
N ALA A 141 -14.84 25.22 8.34
CA ALA A 141 -13.48 24.80 8.00
C ALA A 141 -13.15 25.15 6.53
N LYS A 142 -11.91 25.56 6.25
CA LYS A 142 -11.47 26.03 4.94
C LYS A 142 -10.40 25.11 4.37
N GLU A 143 -10.56 24.76 3.10
CA GLU A 143 -9.50 24.12 2.32
C GLU A 143 -8.31 25.08 2.15
N LYS A 144 -7.10 24.54 2.28
CA LYS A 144 -5.84 25.27 2.19
C LYS A 144 -5.03 24.74 1.01
N ASN A 145 -4.42 25.67 0.27
CA ASN A 145 -3.31 25.34 -0.60
C ASN A 145 -2.15 24.78 0.25
N SER A 146 -1.52 23.71 -0.22
CA SER A 146 -0.39 23.06 0.46
C SER A 146 0.62 22.54 -0.57
N PRO A 147 1.93 22.58 -0.28
CA PRO A 147 2.98 21.95 -1.09
C PRO A 147 3.05 20.42 -0.93
N LEU A 148 2.23 19.81 -0.06
CA LEU A 148 2.20 18.37 0.11
C LEU A 148 1.84 17.66 -1.20
N SER A 149 2.43 16.49 -1.44
CA SER A 149 2.15 15.68 -2.63
C SER A 149 1.91 14.20 -2.29
N PRO A 150 1.13 13.46 -3.09
CA PRO A 150 0.88 12.04 -2.86
C PRO A 150 2.16 11.21 -2.80
N TYR A 151 2.11 10.10 -2.07
CA TYR A 151 3.24 9.17 -1.84
C TYR A 151 4.45 9.81 -1.12
N THR A 152 4.21 10.93 -0.42
CA THR A 152 5.20 11.61 0.44
C THR A 152 5.03 11.17 1.89
N LYS A 153 6.15 10.99 2.58
CA LYS A 153 6.21 10.71 4.02
C LYS A 153 6.00 12.02 4.80
N VAL A 154 5.14 11.98 5.82
CA VAL A 154 4.73 13.15 6.62
C VAL A 154 4.67 12.81 8.10
N THR A 155 4.99 13.79 8.95
CA THR A 155 4.75 13.70 10.39
C THR A 155 3.28 13.99 10.69
N VAL A 156 2.56 13.01 11.23
CA VAL A 156 1.27 13.23 11.91
C VAL A 156 1.55 13.62 13.36
N LEU A 157 0.85 14.61 13.88
CA LEU A 157 0.96 15.07 15.28
C LEU A 157 -0.16 14.51 16.18
N ARG A 158 -1.40 14.51 15.67
CA ARG A 158 -2.60 14.05 16.40
C ARG A 158 -3.71 13.65 15.44
N THR A 159 -4.64 12.85 15.92
CA THR A 159 -5.90 12.51 15.26
C THR A 159 -7.07 13.27 15.90
N ALA A 160 -8.05 13.69 15.11
CA ALA A 160 -9.29 14.27 15.56
C ALA A 160 -10.48 13.55 14.91
N LYS A 161 -11.51 13.24 15.71
CA LYS A 161 -12.76 12.62 15.25
C LYS A 161 -13.86 13.68 15.19
N THR A 162 -14.59 13.72 14.10
CA THR A 162 -15.82 14.52 13.95
C THR A 162 -17.01 13.57 13.77
N LEU A 163 -18.23 14.11 13.74
CA LEU A 163 -19.43 13.33 13.38
C LEU A 163 -19.38 12.71 11.97
N ARG A 164 -18.50 13.21 11.09
CA ARG A 164 -18.42 12.82 9.67
C ARG A 164 -17.32 11.81 9.42
N ASP A 165 -16.14 12.09 9.96
CA ASP A 165 -14.90 11.46 9.56
C ASP A 165 -13.78 11.70 10.59
N GLU A 166 -12.70 10.94 10.44
CA GLU A 166 -11.46 11.13 11.19
C GLU A 166 -10.41 11.91 10.36
N PHE A 167 -9.70 12.81 11.02
CA PHE A 167 -8.67 13.67 10.44
C PHE A 167 -7.35 13.52 11.20
N VAL A 168 -6.24 13.73 10.51
CA VAL A 168 -4.90 13.84 11.10
C VAL A 168 -4.35 15.25 10.91
N GLU A 169 -3.66 15.78 11.91
CA GLU A 169 -2.88 17.01 11.76
C GLU A 169 -1.49 16.66 11.22
N ILE A 170 -1.14 17.24 10.07
CA ILE A 170 0.19 17.16 9.47
C ILE A 170 1.03 18.34 9.94
N GLU A 171 2.22 18.04 10.48
CA GLU A 171 3.15 19.00 11.09
C GLU A 171 3.42 20.21 10.17
N GLY A 172 3.01 21.40 10.62
CA GLY A 172 3.18 22.67 9.89
C GLY A 172 2.29 22.87 8.65
N GLN A 173 1.42 21.93 8.29
CA GLN A 173 0.64 21.99 7.05
C GLN A 173 -0.87 22.19 7.28
N GLY A 174 -1.48 21.42 8.19
CA GLY A 174 -2.92 21.44 8.45
C GLY A 174 -3.51 20.03 8.51
N TRP A 175 -4.82 19.92 8.34
CA TRP A 175 -5.57 18.69 8.59
C TRP A 175 -5.92 17.94 7.31
N VAL A 176 -5.69 16.62 7.30
CA VAL A 176 -5.99 15.72 6.17
C VAL A 176 -6.94 14.63 6.66
N ASN A 177 -7.91 14.23 5.83
CA ASN A 177 -8.80 13.11 6.14
C ASN A 177 -7.98 11.79 6.22
N LYS A 178 -8.17 11.04 7.30
CA LYS A 178 -7.40 9.84 7.66
C LYS A 178 -7.49 8.73 6.61
N ALA A 179 -8.56 8.67 5.80
CA ALA A 179 -8.68 7.73 4.69
C ALA A 179 -7.53 7.86 3.66
N PHE A 180 -7.00 9.08 3.48
CA PHE A 180 -5.89 9.38 2.57
C PHE A 180 -4.50 9.24 3.19
N ILE A 181 -4.40 8.57 4.34
CA ILE A 181 -3.15 8.37 5.07
C ILE A 181 -2.93 6.87 5.29
N THR A 182 -1.68 6.42 5.38
CA THR A 182 -1.32 5.03 5.69
C THR A 182 0.02 4.94 6.40
N GLU A 183 0.21 3.95 7.27
CA GLU A 183 1.49 3.67 7.93
C GLU A 183 2.48 2.96 6.99
N LYS A 184 1.98 2.33 5.91
CA LYS A 184 2.78 1.58 4.93
C LYS A 184 3.34 2.49 3.84
N ASP A 185 4.61 2.31 3.50
CA ASP A 185 5.26 2.99 2.36
C ASP A 185 4.59 2.58 1.04
N ASN A 186 3.83 3.51 0.48
CA ASN A 186 2.99 3.31 -0.70
C ASN A 186 3.67 3.75 -2.01
N ARG A 187 4.95 4.14 -2.01
CA ARG A 187 5.65 4.62 -3.22
C ARG A 187 5.70 3.59 -4.36
N MET A 188 5.64 2.30 -4.04
CA MET A 188 5.57 1.25 -5.07
C MET A 188 4.22 1.20 -5.81
N GLU A 189 3.13 1.73 -5.22
CA GLU A 189 1.87 1.93 -5.95
C GLU A 189 2.08 2.91 -7.10
N LYS A 190 2.68 4.09 -6.84
CA LYS A 190 3.04 5.08 -7.88
C LYS A 190 3.94 4.50 -8.98
N VAL A 191 4.89 3.63 -8.61
CA VAL A 191 5.75 2.96 -9.59
C VAL A 191 4.93 1.96 -10.42
N GLN A 192 4.05 1.19 -9.79
CA GLN A 192 3.16 0.27 -10.52
C GLN A 192 2.22 1.03 -11.46
N ASP A 193 1.67 2.17 -11.03
CA ASP A 193 0.82 3.04 -11.87
C ASP A 193 1.57 3.56 -13.10
N LEU A 194 2.83 3.99 -12.94
CA LEU A 194 3.70 4.40 -14.04
C LEU A 194 4.02 3.22 -14.98
N LEU A 195 4.30 2.04 -14.43
CA LEU A 195 4.57 0.84 -15.22
C LEU A 195 3.33 0.40 -16.01
N ASN A 196 2.15 0.43 -15.39
CA ASN A 196 0.89 0.06 -16.03
C ASN A 196 0.49 1.05 -17.14
N SER A 197 0.66 2.36 -16.91
CA SER A 197 0.20 3.41 -17.82
C SER A 197 1.13 3.65 -19.02
N LYS A 198 2.45 3.59 -18.81
CA LYS A 198 3.45 3.93 -19.85
C LYS A 198 4.19 2.72 -20.41
N TYR A 199 4.27 1.64 -19.64
CA TYR A 199 5.19 0.52 -19.92
C TYR A 199 4.48 -0.84 -20.02
N ASN A 200 3.14 -0.94 -19.98
CA ASN A 200 2.48 -2.25 -20.03
C ASN A 200 2.54 -2.88 -21.43
N SER A 201 3.57 -3.70 -21.70
CA SER A 201 3.78 -4.42 -22.95
C SER A 201 4.41 -5.78 -22.70
N PRO A 202 4.04 -6.84 -23.45
CA PRO A 202 4.66 -8.16 -23.33
C PRO A 202 6.14 -8.19 -23.79
N SER A 203 6.63 -7.16 -24.49
CA SER A 203 7.97 -7.16 -25.10
C SER A 203 9.13 -6.99 -24.11
N TYR A 204 8.86 -6.53 -22.88
CA TYR A 204 9.89 -6.31 -21.87
C TYR A 204 9.39 -6.67 -20.47
N GLY A 205 10.34 -7.01 -19.60
CA GLY A 205 10.11 -7.29 -18.18
C GLY A 205 10.79 -6.22 -17.34
N ILE A 206 10.05 -5.59 -16.44
CA ILE A 206 10.59 -4.61 -15.49
C ILE A 206 10.24 -5.08 -14.09
N TYR A 207 11.24 -5.08 -13.21
CA TYR A 207 11.10 -5.44 -11.81
C TYR A 207 11.83 -4.41 -10.95
N VAL A 208 11.07 -3.75 -10.10
CA VAL A 208 11.56 -2.76 -9.12
C VAL A 208 11.35 -3.36 -7.74
N LYS A 209 12.41 -3.38 -6.92
CA LYS A 209 12.34 -3.80 -5.51
C LYS A 209 12.92 -2.70 -4.63
N GLN A 210 12.14 -2.23 -3.68
CA GLN A 210 12.62 -1.39 -2.59
C GLN A 210 13.39 -2.26 -1.59
N LEU A 211 14.71 -2.04 -1.46
CA LEU A 211 15.57 -2.92 -0.66
C LEU A 211 15.25 -2.89 0.84
N THR A 212 14.79 -1.76 1.38
CA THR A 212 14.53 -1.59 2.83
C THR A 212 13.21 -2.23 3.30
N THR A 213 12.15 -2.18 2.49
CA THR A 213 10.83 -2.72 2.83
C THR A 213 10.57 -4.10 2.21
N GLY A 214 11.32 -4.44 1.16
CA GLY A 214 11.03 -5.60 0.31
C GLY A 214 9.88 -5.38 -0.66
N ASN A 215 9.18 -4.25 -0.64
CA ASN A 215 8.06 -3.95 -1.53
C ASN A 215 8.51 -3.95 -2.99
N THR A 216 7.64 -4.41 -3.89
CA THR A 216 7.95 -4.56 -5.32
C THR A 216 6.88 -3.98 -6.21
N ALA A 217 7.29 -3.46 -7.36
CA ALA A 217 6.45 -3.16 -8.51
C ALA A 217 7.05 -3.80 -9.77
N GLY A 218 6.23 -4.13 -10.77
CA GLY A 218 6.75 -4.75 -11.98
C GLY A 218 5.71 -5.06 -13.05
N ILE A 219 6.22 -5.36 -14.23
CA ILE A 219 5.48 -5.84 -15.40
C ILE A 219 6.26 -7.02 -15.99
N ASN A 220 5.56 -8.12 -16.28
CA ASN A 220 6.15 -9.39 -16.67
C ASN A 220 7.37 -9.84 -15.81
N PRO A 221 7.40 -9.66 -14.46
CA PRO A 221 8.63 -9.79 -13.68
C PRO A 221 9.14 -11.25 -13.54
N GLN A 222 8.37 -12.24 -14.00
CA GLN A 222 8.79 -13.65 -14.07
C GLN A 222 9.10 -14.11 -15.51
N LYS A 223 8.90 -13.26 -16.52
CA LYS A 223 9.13 -13.64 -17.91
C LYS A 223 10.63 -13.78 -18.13
N GLU A 224 11.06 -15.01 -18.42
CA GLU A 224 12.45 -15.25 -18.80
C GLU A 224 12.76 -14.53 -20.12
N MET A 225 13.87 -13.81 -20.13
CA MET A 225 14.38 -13.11 -21.30
C MET A 225 15.85 -13.48 -21.53
N TYR A 226 16.31 -13.37 -22.77
CA TYR A 226 17.72 -13.44 -23.07
C TYR A 226 18.43 -12.30 -22.34
N SER A 227 19.41 -12.63 -21.50
CA SER A 227 20.02 -11.67 -20.57
C SER A 227 21.38 -11.15 -21.04
N ALA A 228 21.89 -11.65 -22.18
CA ALA A 228 23.18 -11.25 -22.77
C ALA A 228 24.30 -11.23 -21.70
N SER A 229 25.17 -10.21 -21.71
CA SER A 229 26.24 -10.05 -20.74
C SER A 229 25.83 -10.04 -19.25
N VAL A 230 24.55 -9.89 -18.91
CA VAL A 230 24.09 -10.02 -17.51
C VAL A 230 24.33 -11.44 -16.98
N THR A 231 24.45 -12.47 -17.85
CA THR A 231 24.84 -13.82 -17.40
C THR A 231 26.23 -13.89 -16.78
N LYS A 232 27.09 -12.88 -16.96
CA LYS A 232 28.42 -12.82 -16.33
C LYS A 232 28.35 -12.60 -14.82
N LEU A 233 27.26 -12.05 -14.29
CA LEU A 233 27.08 -11.82 -12.85
C LEU A 233 27.07 -13.13 -12.02
N PRO A 234 26.35 -14.21 -12.41
CA PRO A 234 26.51 -15.54 -11.82
C PRO A 234 27.95 -16.08 -11.76
N TYR A 235 28.76 -15.84 -12.80
CA TYR A 235 30.18 -16.26 -12.80
C TYR A 235 31.00 -15.43 -11.82
N LEU A 236 30.83 -14.10 -11.81
CA LEU A 236 31.46 -13.22 -10.82
C LEU A 236 31.07 -13.57 -9.38
N TYR A 237 29.80 -13.93 -9.15
CA TYR A 237 29.34 -14.42 -7.86
C TYR A 237 30.06 -15.71 -7.45
N TYR A 238 30.21 -16.68 -8.36
CA TYR A 238 30.92 -17.93 -8.06
C TYR A 238 32.41 -17.69 -7.81
N VAL A 239 33.06 -16.81 -8.58
CA VAL A 239 34.45 -16.38 -8.35
C VAL A 239 34.59 -15.75 -6.95
N GLN A 240 33.65 -14.90 -6.55
CA GLN A 240 33.61 -14.34 -5.19
C GLN A 240 33.43 -15.42 -4.12
N GLU A 241 32.61 -16.45 -4.35
CA GLU A 241 32.49 -17.59 -3.45
C GLU A 241 33.81 -18.37 -3.31
N GLN A 242 34.58 -18.55 -4.39
CA GLN A 242 35.90 -19.21 -4.32
C GLN A 242 36.95 -18.34 -3.61
N LEU A 243 36.91 -17.03 -3.79
CA LEU A 243 37.72 -16.06 -3.02
C LEU A 243 37.37 -16.12 -1.53
N ASN A 244 36.08 -16.14 -1.18
CA ASN A 244 35.60 -16.24 0.21
C ASN A 244 36.07 -17.55 0.89
N LYS A 245 36.07 -18.66 0.13
CA LYS A 245 36.56 -19.98 0.57
C LYS A 245 38.09 -20.07 0.61
N LYS A 246 38.82 -19.05 0.10
CA LYS A 246 40.28 -19.05 -0.10
C LYS A 246 40.78 -20.17 -1.03
N ALA A 247 39.92 -20.67 -1.91
CA ALA A 247 40.30 -21.64 -2.95
C ALA A 247 41.15 -20.97 -4.06
N ILE A 248 40.95 -19.66 -4.25
CA ILE A 248 41.76 -18.77 -5.08
C ILE A 248 42.03 -17.46 -4.30
N SER A 249 43.01 -16.67 -4.73
CA SER A 249 43.27 -15.32 -4.22
C SER A 249 43.08 -14.26 -5.32
N PRO A 250 42.94 -12.97 -4.98
CA PRO A 250 42.92 -11.89 -5.98
C PRO A 250 44.20 -11.82 -6.83
N THR A 251 45.31 -12.34 -6.30
CA THR A 251 46.63 -12.41 -6.96
C THR A 251 46.90 -13.73 -7.68
N THR A 252 46.00 -14.72 -7.62
CA THR A 252 46.08 -15.91 -8.48
C THR A 252 46.02 -15.45 -9.93
N THR A 253 46.90 -15.98 -10.77
CA THR A 253 46.95 -15.65 -12.21
C THR A 253 46.52 -16.82 -13.08
N TYR A 254 45.96 -16.50 -14.24
CA TYR A 254 45.57 -17.46 -15.26
C TYR A 254 46.04 -17.02 -16.64
N LYS A 255 46.52 -18.00 -17.41
CA LYS A 255 47.11 -17.79 -18.73
C LYS A 255 46.05 -17.70 -19.81
N TYR A 256 46.17 -16.74 -20.72
CA TYR A 256 45.28 -16.69 -21.89
C TYR A 256 45.80 -17.57 -23.04
N ILE A 257 45.25 -18.77 -23.14
CA ILE A 257 45.57 -19.82 -24.13
C ILE A 257 44.37 -20.09 -25.08
N PRO A 258 44.56 -20.70 -26.27
CA PRO A 258 43.47 -20.93 -27.23
C PRO A 258 42.24 -21.67 -26.67
N GLU A 259 42.46 -22.65 -25.80
CA GLU A 259 41.45 -23.50 -25.16
C GLU A 259 40.46 -22.69 -24.29
N VAL A 260 40.87 -21.50 -23.84
CA VAL A 260 40.00 -20.57 -23.12
C VAL A 260 38.85 -20.06 -23.99
N ASN A 261 38.98 -20.05 -25.32
CA ASN A 261 37.90 -19.65 -26.22
C ASN A 261 37.16 -20.86 -26.84
N ASP A 262 37.70 -22.07 -26.71
CA ASP A 262 37.19 -23.28 -27.34
C ASP A 262 36.42 -24.17 -26.35
N PHE A 263 35.28 -23.67 -25.87
CA PHE A 263 34.35 -24.46 -25.06
C PHE A 263 32.90 -23.99 -25.16
N LYS A 264 31.97 -24.93 -24.93
CA LYS A 264 30.53 -24.67 -25.05
C LYS A 264 30.05 -23.71 -23.95
N GLY A 265 29.40 -22.62 -24.36
CA GLY A 265 28.87 -21.59 -23.44
C GLY A 265 29.77 -20.36 -23.31
N GLY A 266 31.01 -20.41 -23.82
CA GLY A 266 31.91 -19.26 -23.95
C GLY A 266 31.28 -18.08 -24.71
N TYR A 267 32.00 -16.96 -24.71
CA TYR A 267 31.67 -15.78 -25.50
C TYR A 267 32.68 -15.60 -26.62
N GLU A 268 32.21 -15.14 -27.79
CA GLU A 268 33.08 -14.73 -28.89
C GLU A 268 34.08 -13.64 -28.42
N PRO A 269 35.40 -13.81 -28.60
CA PRO A 269 36.40 -12.85 -28.12
C PRO A 269 36.17 -11.43 -28.65
N GLU A 270 35.75 -11.32 -29.92
CA GLU A 270 35.51 -10.08 -30.68
C GLU A 270 34.45 -9.13 -30.07
N GLY A 271 33.70 -9.55 -29.06
CA GLY A 271 32.75 -8.69 -28.36
C GLY A 271 33.39 -7.72 -27.35
N SER A 272 32.59 -7.27 -26.39
CA SER A 272 32.97 -6.28 -25.37
C SER A 272 34.22 -6.67 -24.57
N GLY A 273 34.99 -5.67 -24.13
CA GLY A 273 36.22 -5.84 -23.35
C GLY A 273 37.48 -5.29 -24.02
N SER A 274 38.48 -4.90 -23.22
CA SER A 274 39.79 -4.44 -23.71
C SER A 274 40.90 -5.50 -23.70
N LEU A 275 40.65 -6.72 -23.22
CA LEU A 275 41.63 -7.80 -23.31
C LEU A 275 41.85 -8.23 -24.78
N SER A 276 43.00 -8.86 -25.04
CA SER A 276 43.39 -9.30 -26.38
C SER A 276 42.31 -10.22 -26.98
N LYS A 277 41.95 -9.99 -28.25
CA LYS A 277 40.94 -10.81 -28.94
C LYS A 277 41.50 -12.16 -29.38
N THR A 278 42.82 -12.22 -29.58
CA THR A 278 43.56 -13.47 -29.82
C THR A 278 44.34 -13.89 -28.56
N PRO A 279 44.46 -15.20 -28.28
CA PRO A 279 45.32 -15.73 -27.21
C PRO A 279 46.74 -15.17 -27.30
N ASP A 280 47.19 -14.45 -26.28
CA ASP A 280 48.48 -13.78 -26.25
C ASP A 280 49.48 -14.41 -25.26
N GLY A 281 49.07 -15.48 -24.56
CA GLY A 281 49.90 -16.23 -23.63
C GLY A 281 50.27 -15.46 -22.36
N LYS A 282 49.67 -14.29 -22.08
CA LYS A 282 49.91 -13.55 -20.85
C LYS A 282 49.17 -14.14 -19.66
N GLU A 283 49.71 -13.88 -18.47
CA GLU A 283 49.11 -14.20 -17.19
C GLU A 283 48.27 -13.00 -16.70
N TYR A 284 47.01 -13.25 -16.37
CA TYR A 284 46.07 -12.24 -15.88
C TYR A 284 45.62 -12.56 -14.45
N SER A 285 45.64 -11.58 -13.56
CA SER A 285 45.22 -11.81 -12.16
C SER A 285 43.70 -11.93 -12.02
N VAL A 286 43.23 -12.71 -11.04
CA VAL A 286 41.79 -12.81 -10.72
C VAL A 286 41.17 -11.44 -10.48
N GLN A 287 41.86 -10.52 -9.78
CA GLN A 287 41.36 -9.16 -9.58
C GLN A 287 41.20 -8.39 -10.89
N GLU A 288 42.20 -8.46 -11.78
CA GLU A 288 42.14 -7.81 -13.09
C GLU A 288 41.01 -8.37 -13.96
N LEU A 289 40.85 -9.70 -13.98
CA LEU A 289 39.78 -10.37 -14.73
C LEU A 289 38.40 -9.98 -14.20
N VAL A 290 38.20 -9.96 -12.88
CA VAL A 290 36.96 -9.49 -12.23
C VAL A 290 36.68 -8.03 -12.59
N ASP A 291 37.69 -7.15 -12.50
CA ASP A 291 37.57 -5.74 -12.85
C ASP A 291 37.18 -5.54 -14.33
N LYS A 292 37.82 -6.27 -15.25
CA LYS A 292 37.53 -6.23 -16.69
C LYS A 292 36.11 -6.70 -17.01
N ILE A 293 35.67 -7.81 -16.42
CA ILE A 293 34.29 -8.29 -16.60
C ILE A 293 33.28 -7.30 -16.03
N ALA A 294 33.51 -6.76 -14.82
CA ALA A 294 32.55 -5.90 -14.14
C ALA A 294 32.45 -4.50 -14.75
N LYS A 295 33.57 -3.91 -15.20
CA LYS A 295 33.62 -2.53 -15.72
C LYS A 295 33.44 -2.44 -17.23
N GLU A 296 33.95 -3.42 -17.98
CA GLU A 296 34.03 -3.39 -19.45
C GLU A 296 33.19 -4.49 -20.12
N SER A 297 32.54 -5.33 -19.33
CA SER A 297 31.82 -6.52 -19.80
C SER A 297 32.71 -7.48 -20.60
N ASP A 298 33.98 -7.60 -20.23
CA ASP A 298 34.99 -8.30 -21.03
C ASP A 298 34.63 -9.78 -21.31
N ASN A 299 34.52 -10.13 -22.60
CA ASN A 299 34.22 -11.48 -23.07
C ASN A 299 35.39 -12.44 -22.81
N VAL A 300 36.62 -11.99 -23.06
CA VAL A 300 37.84 -12.79 -22.88
C VAL A 300 38.12 -12.98 -21.40
N GLY A 301 37.96 -11.92 -20.60
CA GLY A 301 38.07 -12.00 -19.14
C GLY A 301 37.06 -13.00 -18.56
N HIS A 302 35.82 -12.96 -19.05
CA HIS A 302 34.80 -13.95 -18.68
C HIS A 302 35.20 -15.37 -19.09
N ASN A 303 35.68 -15.58 -20.32
CA ASN A 303 36.13 -16.87 -20.80
C ASN A 303 37.26 -17.44 -19.92
N ILE A 304 38.27 -16.64 -19.56
CA ILE A 304 39.39 -17.06 -18.69
C ILE A 304 38.85 -17.55 -17.33
N LEU A 305 37.99 -16.78 -16.65
CA LEU A 305 37.42 -17.22 -15.37
C LEU A 305 36.46 -18.42 -15.52
N ASN A 306 35.72 -18.49 -16.62
CA ASN A 306 34.81 -19.61 -16.89
C ASN A 306 35.61 -20.93 -17.04
N TYR A 307 36.68 -20.90 -17.84
CA TYR A 307 37.60 -22.02 -18.06
C TYR A 307 38.32 -22.44 -16.76
N TYR A 308 38.99 -21.50 -16.07
CA TYR A 308 39.86 -21.84 -14.95
C TYR A 308 39.19 -21.93 -13.57
N VAL A 309 38.14 -21.14 -13.30
CA VAL A 309 37.51 -21.04 -11.96
C VAL A 309 36.17 -21.77 -11.90
N THR A 310 35.38 -21.75 -12.98
CA THR A 310 34.11 -22.51 -13.04
C THR A 310 34.21 -23.83 -13.78
N HIS A 311 35.43 -24.20 -14.22
CA HIS A 311 35.73 -25.41 -14.96
C HIS A 311 34.75 -25.66 -16.13
N GLN A 312 34.57 -24.63 -16.96
CA GLN A 312 33.67 -24.62 -18.11
C GLN A 312 32.19 -24.84 -17.70
N SER A 313 31.78 -24.20 -16.60
CA SER A 313 30.45 -24.31 -15.99
C SER A 313 30.11 -25.73 -15.50
N ASP A 314 30.99 -26.28 -14.66
CA ASP A 314 30.89 -27.65 -14.14
C ASP A 314 29.66 -27.92 -13.24
N GLN A 315 29.56 -29.16 -12.74
CA GLN A 315 28.46 -29.56 -11.88
C GLN A 315 28.39 -28.80 -10.54
N ASP A 316 29.50 -28.30 -10.01
CA ASP A 316 29.54 -27.64 -8.70
C ASP A 316 29.23 -26.14 -8.83
N PHE A 317 29.64 -25.52 -9.94
CA PHE A 317 29.09 -24.26 -10.43
C PHE A 317 27.57 -24.35 -10.62
N GLN A 318 27.10 -25.34 -11.37
CA GLN A 318 25.67 -25.53 -11.64
C GLN A 318 24.85 -25.74 -10.35
N LYS A 319 25.29 -26.63 -9.45
CA LYS A 319 24.63 -26.84 -8.13
C LYS A 319 24.58 -25.55 -7.31
N THR A 320 25.64 -24.74 -7.37
CA THR A 320 25.72 -23.48 -6.62
C THR A 320 24.69 -22.48 -7.15
N LEU A 321 24.59 -22.32 -8.47
CA LEU A 321 23.62 -21.41 -9.07
C LEU A 321 22.18 -21.91 -8.94
N ASP A 322 21.91 -23.20 -9.14
CA ASP A 322 20.57 -23.78 -9.01
C ASP A 322 20.01 -23.60 -7.59
N LYS A 323 20.88 -23.71 -6.57
CA LYS A 323 20.54 -23.44 -5.16
C LYS A 323 20.13 -21.98 -4.91
N ILE A 324 20.76 -21.03 -5.60
CA ILE A 324 20.52 -19.59 -5.44
C ILE A 324 19.27 -19.17 -6.22
N ALA A 325 19.17 -19.60 -7.49
CA ALA A 325 18.04 -19.37 -8.37
C ALA A 325 16.77 -20.14 -7.93
N LYS A 326 16.92 -21.16 -7.07
CA LYS A 326 15.86 -22.09 -6.64
C LYS A 326 15.16 -22.82 -7.80
N LYS A 327 15.82 -22.89 -8.95
CA LYS A 327 15.43 -23.57 -10.18
C LYS A 327 16.69 -23.92 -10.97
N HIS A 328 16.60 -24.88 -11.88
CA HIS A 328 17.69 -25.15 -12.80
C HIS A 328 17.91 -23.95 -13.74
N TRP A 329 19.14 -23.43 -13.81
CA TRP A 329 19.52 -22.38 -14.77
C TRP A 329 20.44 -22.91 -15.86
N ASP A 330 19.91 -22.99 -17.07
CA ASP A 330 20.66 -23.42 -18.25
C ASP A 330 21.62 -22.31 -18.73
N VAL A 331 22.92 -22.58 -18.59
CA VAL A 331 24.03 -21.68 -18.94
C VAL A 331 24.08 -21.35 -20.45
N GLU A 332 23.64 -22.28 -21.30
CA GLU A 332 23.69 -22.16 -22.76
C GLU A 332 22.53 -21.30 -23.27
N LYS A 333 21.36 -21.44 -22.67
CA LYS A 333 20.18 -20.63 -23.00
C LYS A 333 20.34 -19.15 -22.63
N LYS A 334 21.36 -18.78 -21.84
CA LYS A 334 21.72 -17.41 -21.44
C LYS A 334 20.50 -16.58 -21.04
N ARG A 335 19.62 -17.16 -20.22
CA ARG A 335 18.38 -16.56 -19.72
C ARG A 335 18.59 -15.79 -18.42
N SER A 336 17.68 -14.86 -18.12
CA SER A 336 17.64 -14.15 -16.84
C SER A 336 17.42 -15.08 -15.64
N ILE A 337 18.27 -14.96 -14.62
CA ILE A 337 18.07 -15.49 -13.26
C ILE A 337 17.32 -14.43 -12.43
N ARG A 338 16.49 -14.85 -11.47
CA ARG A 338 15.76 -13.99 -10.53
C ARG A 338 15.77 -14.61 -9.12
#